data_AF-A0A7Z9JEW6-F1
#
_entry.id   AF-A0A7Z9JEW6-F1
#
_cell.length_a   1.000
_cell.length_b   1.000
_cell.length_c   1.000
_cell.angle_alpha   90.00
_cell.angle_beta   90.00
_cell.angle_gamma   90.00
#
_symmetry.space_group_name_H-M   'P 1'
#
loop_
_entity.id
_entity.type
_entity.pdbx_description
1 polymer ?
#
loop_
_entity_poly.entity_id
_entity_poly.type
_entity_poly.pdbx_seq_one_letter_code
_entity_poly.pdbx_strand_id
1 'polypeptide(L)'
;MEPTLQQAEQLQEQLELIQLFPWLVLVALTIPLIIVARRKVYPHIVYPLALLIPTVLTAGIIFDATWLVPALAADALILSVSLLDLFTLPSTSSLRAERHHNKVASIVKNSNVAFRMINESSRRLRLTLLDDLPET
;
A
#
# COMPACT_ATOMS: atom_id res chain seq x y z
N MET A 1 37.54 16.34 -21.62
CA MET A 1 37.44 15.30 -20.58
C MET A 1 36.96 15.94 -19.27
N GLU A 2 35.81 16.64 -19.29
CA GLU A 2 35.30 17.42 -18.14
C GLU A 2 33.85 17.14 -17.69
N PRO A 3 32.97 16.41 -18.42
CA PRO A 3 31.57 16.29 -17.99
C PRO A 3 31.39 15.43 -16.72
N THR A 4 32.33 14.52 -16.43
CA THR A 4 32.23 13.61 -15.29
C THR A 4 32.58 14.26 -13.94
N LEU A 5 33.46 15.26 -13.93
CA LEU A 5 33.83 15.99 -12.70
C LEU A 5 32.74 16.97 -12.28
N GLN A 6 32.19 17.71 -13.24
CA GLN A 6 31.08 18.63 -12.99
C GLN A 6 29.81 17.89 -12.53
N GLN A 7 29.51 16.73 -13.11
CA GLN A 7 28.39 15.88 -12.66
C GLN A 7 28.60 15.34 -11.24
N ALA A 8 29.83 14.97 -10.88
CA ALA A 8 30.15 14.49 -9.54
C ALA A 8 29.97 15.61 -8.50
N GLU A 9 30.49 16.81 -8.76
CA GLU A 9 30.33 17.97 -7.88
C GLU A 9 28.85 18.35 -7.69
N GLN A 10 28.07 18.35 -8.79
CA GLN A 10 26.64 18.67 -8.73
C GLN A 10 25.83 17.63 -7.93
N LEU A 11 26.15 16.34 -8.05
CA LEU A 11 25.54 15.29 -7.22
C LEU A 11 25.93 15.45 -5.75
N GLN A 12 27.16 15.87 -5.48
CA GLN A 12 27.67 16.07 -4.14
C GLN A 12 26.97 17.24 -3.43
N GLU A 13 26.77 18.37 -4.10
CA GLU A 13 25.96 19.48 -3.60
C GLU A 13 24.50 19.07 -3.33
N GLN A 14 23.89 18.26 -4.21
CA GLN A 14 22.53 17.74 -3.99
C GLN A 14 22.46 16.84 -2.76
N LEU A 15 23.46 15.99 -2.54
CA LEU A 15 23.55 15.15 -1.35
C LEU A 15 23.74 15.99 -0.09
N GLU A 16 24.56 17.03 -0.12
CA GLU A 16 24.74 17.95 1.00
C GLU A 16 23.44 18.67 1.37
N LEU A 17 22.67 19.12 0.38
CA LEU A 17 21.34 19.70 0.61
C LEU A 17 20.37 18.70 1.25
N ILE A 18 20.36 17.44 0.80
CA ILE A 18 19.51 16.39 1.40
C ILE A 18 19.97 16.08 2.84
N GLN A 19 21.28 16.04 3.08
CA GLN A 19 21.87 15.79 4.39
C GLN A 19 21.61 16.92 5.39
N LEU A 20 21.37 18.15 4.91
CA LEU A 20 21.04 19.30 5.76
C LEU A 20 19.62 19.22 6.32
N PHE A 21 18.72 18.45 5.67
CA PHE A 21 17.33 18.28 6.06
C PHE A 21 16.93 16.80 6.20
N PRO A 22 17.61 15.99 7.03
CA PRO A 22 17.36 14.56 7.15
C PRO A 22 15.93 14.28 7.66
N TRP A 23 15.35 15.21 8.42
CA TRP A 23 13.97 15.13 8.88
C TRP A 23 12.95 15.21 7.75
N LEU A 24 13.22 15.95 6.66
CA LEU A 24 12.30 16.00 5.52
C LEU A 24 12.21 14.65 4.81
N VAL A 25 13.34 13.95 4.65
CA VAL A 25 13.37 12.60 4.10
C VAL A 25 12.60 11.63 4.99
N LEU A 26 12.80 11.70 6.32
CA LEU A 26 12.05 10.91 7.27
C LEU A 26 10.55 11.19 7.20
N VAL A 27 10.15 12.46 7.13
CA VAL A 27 8.73 12.84 6.97
C VAL A 27 8.18 12.30 5.65
N ALA A 28 8.89 12.46 4.54
CA ALA A 28 8.47 11.95 3.24
C ALA A 28 8.26 10.42 3.24
N LEU A 29 9.16 9.68 3.89
CA LEU A 29 9.04 8.21 4.01
C LEU A 29 7.96 7.77 5.01
N THR A 30 7.68 8.57 6.04
CA THR A 30 6.67 8.22 7.08
C THR A 30 5.25 8.58 6.68
N ILE A 31 5.03 9.60 5.85
CA ILE A 31 3.70 9.99 5.35
C ILE A 31 2.92 8.79 4.75
N PRO A 32 3.45 8.02 3.78
CA PRO A 32 2.70 6.90 3.21
C PRO A 32 2.38 5.82 4.26
N LEU A 33 3.29 5.56 5.20
CA LEU A 33 3.06 4.62 6.30
C LEU A 33 1.92 5.07 7.23
N ILE A 34 1.84 6.37 7.54
CA ILE A 34 0.75 6.95 8.33
C ILE A 34 -0.59 6.82 7.59
N ILE A 35 -0.61 7.05 6.27
CA ILE A 35 -1.82 6.89 5.45
C ILE A 35 -2.31 5.43 5.49
N VAL A 36 -1.41 4.47 5.29
CA VAL A 36 -1.73 3.03 5.37
C VAL A 36 -2.27 2.67 6.75
N ALA A 37 -1.59 3.10 7.83
CA ALA A 37 -1.98 2.80 9.20
C ALA A 37 -3.38 3.32 9.54
N ARG A 38 -3.75 4.51 9.04
CA ARG A 38 -5.09 5.09 9.25
C ARG A 38 -6.19 4.39 8.47
N ARG A 39 -5.86 3.78 7.33
CA ARG A 39 -6.84 3.15 6.41
C ARG A 39 -7.14 1.67 6.73
N LYS A 40 -6.57 1.11 7.80
CA LYS A 40 -6.77 -0.30 8.22
C LYS A 40 -6.58 -1.29 7.05
N VAL A 41 -5.60 -1.02 6.19
CA VAL A 41 -5.31 -1.82 5.01
C VAL A 41 -4.52 -3.04 5.46
N TYR A 42 -5.02 -4.24 5.14
CA TYR A 42 -4.27 -5.47 5.39
C TYR A 42 -3.26 -5.70 4.27
N PRO A 43 -2.00 -6.03 4.60
CA PRO A 43 -0.98 -6.27 3.59
C PRO A 43 -1.33 -7.52 2.78
N HIS A 44 -1.47 -7.36 1.47
CA HIS A 44 -1.62 -8.49 0.56
C HIS A 44 -0.26 -9.14 0.32
N ILE A 45 -0.19 -10.47 0.33
CA ILE A 45 1.08 -11.23 0.23
C ILE A 45 1.87 -10.97 -1.06
N VAL A 46 1.20 -10.47 -2.10
CA VAL A 46 1.83 -10.15 -3.39
C VAL A 46 2.88 -9.04 -3.27
N TYR A 47 2.71 -8.05 -2.39
CA TYR A 47 3.68 -6.96 -2.25
C TYR A 47 5.02 -7.44 -1.67
N PRO A 48 5.05 -8.18 -0.54
CA PRO A 48 6.28 -8.82 -0.06
C PRO A 48 6.95 -9.71 -1.11
N LEU A 49 6.17 -10.48 -1.87
CA LEU A 49 6.72 -11.35 -2.90
C LEU A 49 7.31 -10.56 -4.07
N ALA A 50 6.65 -9.48 -4.50
CA ALA A 50 7.16 -8.59 -5.54
C ALA A 50 8.47 -7.91 -5.13
N LEU A 51 8.63 -7.56 -3.84
CA LEU A 51 9.87 -6.99 -3.30
C LEU A 51 11.06 -7.97 -3.33
N LEU A 52 10.84 -9.27 -3.54
CA LEU A 52 11.94 -10.21 -3.80
C LEU A 52 12.67 -9.91 -5.12
N ILE A 53 11.97 -9.35 -6.10
CA ILE A 53 12.55 -9.05 -7.41
C ILE A 53 13.67 -7.99 -7.29
N PRO A 54 13.42 -6.77 -6.78
CA PRO A 54 14.47 -5.76 -6.65
C PRO A 54 15.56 -6.16 -5.65
N THR A 55 15.25 -6.93 -4.62
CA THR A 55 16.26 -7.40 -3.66
C THR A 55 17.24 -8.38 -4.30
N VAL A 56 16.76 -9.32 -5.12
CA VAL A 56 17.62 -10.21 -5.90
C VAL A 56 18.43 -9.45 -6.95
N LEU A 57 17.81 -8.49 -7.65
CA LEU A 57 18.52 -7.63 -8.61
C LEU A 57 19.62 -6.81 -7.94
N THR A 58 19.34 -6.26 -6.76
CA THR A 58 20.31 -5.52 -5.95
C THR A 58 21.46 -6.41 -5.50
N ALA A 59 21.20 -7.67 -5.13
CA ALA A 59 22.27 -8.63 -4.83
C ALA A 59 23.14 -8.92 -6.07
N GLY A 60 22.56 -8.90 -7.27
CA GLY A 60 23.27 -9.02 -8.54
C GLY A 60 24.33 -7.95 -8.78
N ILE A 61 24.16 -6.75 -8.21
CA ILE A 61 25.11 -5.63 -8.32
C ILE A 61 26.49 -6.00 -7.75
N ILE A 62 26.55 -6.92 -6.79
CA ILE A 62 27.82 -7.42 -6.21
C ILE A 62 28.68 -8.11 -7.29
N PHE A 63 28.04 -8.76 -8.27
CA PHE A 63 28.74 -9.51 -9.31
C PHE A 63 29.01 -8.65 -10.56
N ASP A 64 28.10 -7.75 -10.92
CA ASP A 64 28.27 -6.85 -12.06
C ASP A 64 27.50 -5.54 -11.86
N ALA A 65 28.17 -4.40 -12.12
CA ALA A 65 27.57 -3.08 -12.05
C ALA A 65 26.47 -2.86 -13.10
N THR A 66 26.39 -3.68 -14.17
CA THR A 66 25.30 -3.60 -15.17
C THR A 66 23.92 -3.83 -14.55
N TRP A 67 23.84 -4.49 -13.39
CA TRP A 67 22.57 -4.76 -12.69
C TRP A 67 21.99 -3.53 -11.98
N LEU A 68 22.73 -2.42 -11.87
CA LEU A 68 22.26 -1.20 -11.20
C LEU A 68 21.03 -0.59 -11.88
N VAL A 69 21.05 -0.47 -13.21
CA VAL A 69 19.94 0.11 -13.97
C VAL A 69 18.65 -0.71 -13.86
N PRO A 70 18.65 -2.05 -14.08
CA PRO A 70 17.44 -2.84 -13.91
C PRO A 70 16.94 -2.89 -12.47
N ALA A 71 17.83 -2.88 -11.46
CA ALA A 71 17.43 -2.81 -10.05
C ALA A 71 16.65 -1.50 -9.75
N LEU A 72 17.22 -0.36 -10.14
CA LEU A 72 16.56 0.95 -9.99
C LEU A 72 15.22 1.02 -10.75
N ALA A 73 15.15 0.46 -11.95
CA ALA A 73 13.92 0.42 -12.72
C ALA A 73 12.83 -0.42 -12.03
N ALA A 74 13.20 -1.56 -11.44
CA ALA A 74 12.28 -2.40 -10.68
C ALA A 74 11.76 -1.69 -9.42
N ASP A 75 12.66 -1.03 -8.66
CA ASP A 75 12.29 -0.26 -7.48
C ASP A 75 11.32 0.88 -7.83
N ALA A 76 11.65 1.67 -8.86
CA ALA A 76 10.80 2.76 -9.31
C ALA A 76 9.41 2.28 -9.77
N LEU A 77 9.36 1.14 -10.46
CA LEU A 77 8.10 0.54 -10.90
C LEU A 77 7.24 0.09 -9.71
N ILE A 78 7.82 -0.66 -8.77
CA ILE A 78 7.11 -1.16 -7.59
C ILE A 78 6.63 0.01 -6.73
N LEU A 79 7.48 1.02 -6.53
CA LEU A 79 7.12 2.23 -5.78
C LEU A 79 5.97 2.98 -6.44
N SER A 80 6.02 3.17 -7.77
CA SER A 80 4.97 3.86 -8.52
C SER A 80 3.63 3.13 -8.44
N VAL A 81 3.63 1.81 -8.65
CA VAL A 81 2.42 0.98 -8.55
C VAL A 81 1.86 0.99 -7.13
N SER A 82 2.72 0.87 -6.12
CA SER A 82 2.30 0.89 -4.71
C SER A 82 1.71 2.25 -4.31
N LEU A 83 2.26 3.34 -4.83
CA LEU A 83 1.77 4.68 -4.57
C LEU A 83 0.41 4.91 -5.25
N LEU A 84 0.25 4.49 -6.50
CA LEU A 84 -1.04 4.50 -7.20
C LEU A 84 -2.09 3.66 -6.47
N ASP A 85 -1.71 2.47 -6.00
CA ASP A 85 -2.60 1.62 -5.20
C ASP A 85 -3.04 2.32 -3.90
N LEU A 86 -2.08 2.87 -3.14
CA LEU A 86 -2.35 3.61 -1.91
C LEU A 86 -3.35 4.76 -2.10
N PHE A 87 -3.20 5.53 -3.19
CA PHE A 87 -4.10 6.64 -3.51
C PHE A 87 -5.44 6.19 -4.11
N THR A 88 -5.56 4.94 -4.57
CA THR A 88 -6.79 4.39 -5.14
C THR A 88 -7.62 3.55 -4.18
N LEU A 89 -7.15 3.34 -2.95
CA LEU A 89 -7.90 2.65 -1.90
C LEU A 89 -9.26 3.32 -1.64
N PRO A 90 -10.36 2.53 -1.60
CA PRO A 90 -11.69 3.06 -1.31
C PRO A 90 -11.79 3.56 0.15
N SER A 91 -12.53 4.64 0.35
CA SER A 91 -12.84 5.14 1.69
C SER A 91 -13.84 4.21 2.39
N THR A 92 -13.73 4.05 3.71
CA THR A 92 -14.71 3.31 4.52
C THR A 92 -16.12 3.92 4.42
N SER A 93 -16.22 5.22 4.18
CA SER A 93 -17.50 5.91 3.97
C SER A 93 -18.23 5.50 2.69
N SER A 94 -17.56 4.80 1.76
CA SER A 94 -18.15 4.38 0.49
C SER A 94 -18.88 3.04 0.55
N LEU A 95 -18.81 2.36 1.70
CA LEU A 95 -19.46 1.07 1.93
C LEU A 95 -20.40 1.16 3.13
N ARG A 96 -21.65 0.78 2.89
CA ARG A 96 -22.67 0.69 3.94
C ARG A 96 -23.14 -0.76 4.06
N ALA A 97 -22.96 -1.33 5.25
CA ALA A 97 -23.46 -2.66 5.59
C ALA A 97 -24.69 -2.51 6.50
N GLU A 98 -25.80 -3.16 6.14
CA GLU A 98 -27.02 -3.20 6.93
C GLU A 98 -27.37 -4.66 7.24
N ARG A 99 -27.65 -4.94 8.52
CA ARG A 99 -28.20 -6.21 8.99
C ARG A 99 -29.68 -6.04 9.29
N HIS A 100 -30.53 -6.73 8.54
CA HIS A 100 -31.97 -6.75 8.76
C HIS A 100 -32.34 -8.02 9.52
N HIS A 101 -32.73 -7.85 10.79
CA HIS A 101 -33.28 -8.91 11.65
C HIS A 101 -34.76 -8.64 11.88
N ASN A 102 -35.61 -9.58 11.50
CA ASN A 102 -37.03 -9.53 11.84
C ASN A 102 -37.19 -9.79 13.33
N LYS A 103 -37.68 -8.78 14.09
CA LYS A 103 -37.94 -8.84 15.54
C LYS A 103 -39.06 -9.83 15.88
N VAL A 104 -38.82 -11.12 15.69
CA VAL A 104 -39.68 -12.20 16.19
C VAL A 104 -38.88 -12.90 17.27
N ALA A 105 -39.01 -12.41 18.50
CA ALA A 105 -38.41 -13.00 19.70
C ALA A 105 -39.17 -14.29 20.05
N SER A 106 -38.93 -15.36 19.28
CA SER A 106 -39.27 -16.71 19.68
C SER A 106 -37.96 -17.46 19.85
N ILE A 107 -37.64 -17.81 21.09
CA ILE A 107 -36.37 -18.40 21.57
C ILE A 107 -35.94 -19.69 20.83
N VAL A 108 -36.82 -20.30 20.02
CA VAL A 108 -36.56 -21.59 19.35
C VAL A 108 -36.77 -21.53 17.83
N LYS A 109 -37.13 -20.37 17.26
CA LYS A 109 -37.52 -20.30 15.85
C LYS A 109 -36.39 -19.77 14.97
N ASN A 110 -36.06 -20.51 13.92
CA ASN A 110 -35.06 -20.12 12.92
C ASN A 110 -35.46 -18.76 12.30
N SER A 111 -34.70 -17.70 12.57
CA SER A 111 -34.97 -16.36 12.05
C SER A 111 -34.13 -16.10 10.81
N ASN A 112 -34.76 -15.77 9.68
CA ASN A 112 -34.04 -15.31 8.50
C ASN A 112 -33.38 -13.96 8.80
N VAL A 113 -32.05 -13.94 8.79
CA VAL A 113 -31.24 -12.72 8.85
C VAL A 113 -30.83 -12.37 7.43
N ALA A 114 -31.15 -11.15 6.99
CA ALA A 114 -30.74 -10.66 5.68
C ALA A 114 -29.62 -9.63 5.83
N PHE A 115 -28.57 -9.78 5.01
CA PHE A 115 -27.46 -8.83 4.94
C PHE A 115 -27.54 -8.06 3.63
N ARG A 116 -27.38 -6.73 3.72
CA ARG A 116 -27.30 -5.86 2.55
C ARG A 116 -26.01 -5.06 2.60
N MET A 117 -25.21 -5.19 1.56
CA MET A 117 -24.04 -4.34 1.33
C MET A 117 -24.36 -3.37 0.20
N ILE A 118 -24.18 -2.08 0.45
CA ILE A 118 -24.38 -1.00 -0.51
C ILE A 118 -23.01 -0.39 -0.81
N ASN A 119 -22.63 -0.42 -2.08
CA ASN A 119 -21.44 0.26 -2.58
C ASN A 119 -21.84 1.61 -3.15
N GLU A 120 -21.48 2.68 -2.46
CA GLU A 120 -21.72 4.07 -2.86
C GLU A 120 -20.53 4.66 -3.65
N SER A 121 -19.50 3.86 -3.93
CA SER A 121 -18.37 4.28 -4.78
C SER A 121 -18.67 4.13 -6.27
N SER A 122 -17.93 4.87 -7.09
CA SER A 122 -17.94 4.73 -8.55
C SER A 122 -17.17 3.51 -9.07
N ARG A 123 -16.51 2.73 -8.19
CA ARG A 123 -15.68 1.59 -8.55
C ARG A 123 -16.32 0.28 -8.13
N ARG A 124 -16.05 -0.79 -8.88
CA ARG A 124 -16.43 -2.15 -8.47
C ARG A 124 -15.48 -2.64 -7.39
N LEU A 125 -16.03 -3.07 -6.25
CA LEU A 125 -15.26 -3.57 -5.12
C LEU A 125 -15.49 -5.06 -4.95
N ARG A 126 -14.42 -5.82 -4.73
CA ARG A 126 -14.48 -7.21 -4.27
C ARG A 126 -14.33 -7.19 -2.76
N LEU A 127 -15.33 -7.71 -2.06
CA LEU A 127 -15.42 -7.65 -0.61
C LEU A 127 -15.72 -9.04 -0.06
N THR A 128 -15.14 -9.34 1.10
CA THR A 128 -15.50 -10.51 1.89
C THR A 128 -16.31 -10.02 3.08
N LEU A 129 -17.54 -10.53 3.23
CA LEU A 129 -18.38 -10.23 4.39
C LEU A 129 -18.16 -11.31 5.45
N LEU A 130 -17.74 -10.89 6.63
CA LEU A 130 -17.67 -11.71 7.83
C LEU A 130 -18.74 -11.20 8.80
N ASP A 131 -19.64 -12.08 9.23
CA ASP A 131 -20.63 -11.79 10.26
C ASP A 131 -20.31 -12.66 11.48
N ASP A 132 -19.89 -12.01 12.57
CA ASP A 132 -19.67 -12.70 13.84
C ASP A 132 -21.02 -12.87 14.55
N LEU A 133 -21.43 -14.13 14.75
CA LEU A 133 -22.61 -14.46 15.55
C LEU A 133 -22.29 -14.26 17.04
N PRO A 134 -23.13 -13.54 17.82
CA PRO A 134 -22.93 -13.46 19.25
C PRO A 134 -23.07 -14.85 19.88
N GLU A 135 -22.17 -15.19 20.80
CA GLU A 135 -22.27 -16.41 21.59
C GLU A 135 -23.59 -16.43 22.36
N THR A 136 -24.31 -17.54 22.22
CA THR A 136 -25.59 -17.83 22.90
C THR A 136 -25.41 -18.12 24.38
#